data_AF-A0A9D5PTU6-F1
#
_entry.id   AF-A0A9D5PTU6-F1
#
_cell.length_a   1.000
_cell.length_b   1.000
_cell.length_c   1.000
_cell.angle_alpha   90.00
_cell.angle_beta   90.00
_cell.angle_gamma   90.00
#
_symmetry.space_group_name_H-M   'P 1'
#
loop_
_entity.id
_entity.type
_entity.pdbx_description
1 polymer ?
#
loop_
_entity_poly.entity_id
_entity_poly.type
_entity_poly.pdbx_seq_one_letter_code
_entity_poly.pdbx_strand_id
1 'polypeptide(L)'
;MNTMQNPIDKSKFREKKHPSVVPYYLVAVSWLLFALFCPMYTVGHYIVILLITLAELIILPRLIPPRIEYVPIPYEPPKAGIDEVDRVIELGADYIRKFDVISVELYKLDPNIAVKLDRIRQLMNTIFEYVAANPDKLSRIRRFMNYYLPTLEKLMNTYIELSNQKIKGENITKTLIGIEGILDTIEPAFHRQLDNLYEEQAIDISSDITVLEGMLDSEGLGKTSTEL
;
A
#
# COMPACT_ATOMS: atom_id res chain seq x y z
N MET A 1 5.95 26.36 11.02
CA MET A 1 5.86 25.16 11.88
C MET A 1 5.45 24.02 10.96
N ASN A 2 6.40 23.15 10.62
CA ASN A 2 6.35 22.28 9.44
C ASN A 2 5.14 21.36 9.42
N THR A 3 4.42 21.43 8.30
CA THR A 3 3.51 20.44 7.78
C THR A 3 4.22 19.10 7.68
N MET A 4 3.97 18.19 8.63
CA MET A 4 4.15 16.76 8.37
C MET A 4 3.14 16.37 7.30
N GLN A 5 3.55 16.52 6.04
CA GLN A 5 2.91 15.97 4.86
C GLN A 5 2.63 14.50 5.18
N ASN A 6 1.37 14.12 5.29
CA ASN A 6 0.98 12.74 5.54
C ASN A 6 1.50 11.90 4.35
N PRO A 7 2.49 10.99 4.54
CA PRO A 7 3.10 10.25 3.45
C PRO A 7 2.21 9.08 3.00
N ILE A 8 1.08 8.87 3.67
CA ILE A 8 0.10 7.83 3.42
C ILE A 8 -0.94 8.38 2.45
N ASP A 9 -0.97 7.82 1.25
CA ASP A 9 -2.05 8.07 0.29
C ASP A 9 -3.38 7.60 0.88
N LYS A 10 -4.18 8.54 1.37
CA LYS A 10 -5.46 8.27 2.05
C LYS A 10 -6.49 7.58 1.16
N SER A 11 -6.30 7.56 -0.16
CA SER A 11 -7.17 6.80 -1.07
C SER A 11 -7.03 5.28 -0.91
N LYS A 12 -5.94 4.82 -0.28
CA LYS A 12 -5.56 3.39 -0.17
C LYS A 12 -5.88 2.75 1.20
N PHE A 13 -6.21 3.56 2.21
CA PHE A 13 -6.38 3.09 3.59
C PHE A 13 -7.74 3.47 4.13
N ARG A 14 -8.46 2.49 4.69
CA ARG A 14 -9.61 2.78 5.54
C ARG A 14 -9.07 3.19 6.91
N GLU A 15 -9.27 4.45 7.27
CA GLU A 15 -9.02 4.94 8.62
C GLU A 15 -9.98 4.21 9.58
N LYS A 16 -9.51 3.18 10.29
CA LYS A 16 -10.31 2.51 11.32
C LYS A 16 -10.01 3.16 12.66
N LYS A 17 -10.92 4.04 13.07
CA LYS A 17 -10.86 4.74 14.36
C LYS A 17 -11.21 3.76 15.47
N HIS A 18 -10.23 3.36 16.27
CA HIS A 18 -10.50 2.63 17.50
C HIS A 18 -10.83 3.65 18.60
N PRO A 19 -12.06 3.67 19.15
CA PRO A 19 -12.37 4.56 20.26
C PRO A 19 -11.49 4.18 21.45
N SER A 20 -10.81 5.17 22.04
CA SER A 20 -10.03 4.93 23.26
C SER A 20 -11.01 4.57 24.38
N VAL A 21 -10.79 3.43 25.03
CA VAL A 21 -11.56 2.99 26.21
C VAL A 21 -11.00 3.57 27.51
N VAL A 22 -9.76 4.09 27.47
CA VAL A 22 -9.05 4.70 28.60
C VAL A 22 -9.85 5.82 29.29
N PRO A 23 -10.59 6.70 28.57
CA PRO A 23 -11.41 7.72 29.20
C PRO A 23 -12.44 7.17 30.18
N TYR A 24 -13.07 6.02 29.87
CA TYR A 24 -14.09 5.42 30.72
C TYR A 24 -13.50 4.77 31.98
N TYR A 25 -12.30 4.19 31.87
CA TYR A 25 -11.60 3.63 33.03
C TYR A 25 -11.17 4.70 34.03
N LEU A 26 -10.78 5.89 33.56
CA LEU A 26 -10.42 7.01 34.44
C LEU A 26 -11.62 7.53 35.24
N VAL A 27 -12.81 7.59 34.62
CA VAL A 27 -14.05 7.94 35.31
C VAL A 27 -14.38 6.92 36.41
N ALA A 28 -14.20 5.63 36.14
CA ALA A 28 -14.44 4.58 37.13
C ALA A 28 -13.46 4.67 38.32
N VAL A 29 -12.19 4.95 38.06
CA VAL A 29 -11.18 5.17 39.12
C VAL A 29 -11.50 6.43 39.93
N SER A 30 -11.94 7.51 39.27
CA SER A 30 -12.38 8.76 39.92
C SER A 30 -13.54 8.49 40.90
N TRP A 31 -14.51 7.67 40.50
CA TRP A 31 -15.61 7.22 41.37
C TRP A 31 -15.14 6.41 42.58
N LEU A 32 -14.21 5.47 42.39
CA LEU A 32 -13.65 4.67 43.49
C LEU A 32 -12.88 5.52 44.49
N LEU A 33 -12.07 6.47 44.00
CA LEU A 33 -11.33 7.40 44.84
C LEU A 33 -12.28 8.33 45.60
N PHE A 34 -13.32 8.84 44.94
CA PHE A 34 -14.31 9.69 45.60
C PHE A 34 -15.08 8.95 46.70
N ALA A 35 -15.48 7.69 46.46
CA ALA A 35 -16.17 6.86 47.45
C ALA A 35 -15.30 6.53 48.68
N LEU A 36 -13.98 6.47 48.51
CA LEU A 36 -13.04 6.12 49.60
C LEU A 36 -12.70 7.32 50.49
N PHE A 37 -12.62 8.52 49.93
CA PHE A 37 -12.20 9.73 50.65
C PHE A 37 -13.36 10.64 51.07
N CYS A 38 -14.56 10.49 50.48
CA CYS A 38 -15.68 11.39 50.74
C CYS A 38 -16.86 10.68 51.42
N PRO A 39 -17.43 11.23 52.51
CA PRO A 39 -18.62 10.66 53.16
C PRO A 39 -19.85 10.76 52.25
N MET A 40 -20.28 9.63 51.68
CA MET A 40 -21.39 9.52 50.73
C MET A 40 -22.78 9.90 51.26
N TYR A 41 -22.93 10.31 52.52
CA TYR A 41 -24.26 10.57 53.12
C TYR A 41 -24.79 12.00 52.91
N THR A 42 -24.02 12.91 52.31
CA THR A 42 -24.43 14.33 52.14
C THR A 42 -24.80 14.63 50.69
N VAL A 43 -25.98 15.23 50.47
CA VAL A 43 -26.51 15.57 49.12
C VAL A 43 -25.54 16.41 48.28
N GLY A 44 -24.74 17.28 48.92
CA GLY A 44 -23.75 18.12 48.23
C GLY A 44 -22.62 17.34 47.53
N HIS A 45 -22.22 16.16 48.03
CA HIS A 45 -21.14 15.37 47.43
C HIS A 45 -21.56 14.74 46.09
N TYR A 46 -22.85 14.44 45.93
CA TYR A 46 -23.39 13.94 44.66
C TYR A 46 -23.34 15.00 43.54
N ILE A 47 -23.49 16.28 43.88
CA ILE A 47 -23.35 17.37 42.92
C ILE A 47 -21.89 17.51 42.48
N VAL A 48 -20.95 17.40 43.42
CA VAL A 48 -19.51 17.52 43.15
C VAL A 48 -19.02 16.39 42.23
N ILE A 49 -19.38 15.13 42.50
CA ILE A 49 -18.96 14.01 41.64
C ILE A 49 -19.59 14.08 40.24
N LEU A 50 -20.82 14.59 40.13
CA LEU A 50 -21.49 14.79 38.84
C LEU A 50 -20.79 15.86 38.00
N LEU A 51 -20.35 16.96 38.63
CA LEU A 51 -19.55 18.00 37.97
C LEU A 51 -18.16 17.48 37.54
N ILE A 52 -17.51 16.68 38.39
CA ILE A 52 -16.21 16.05 38.07
C ILE A 52 -16.35 15.10 36.87
N THR A 53 -17.38 14.25 36.87
CA THR A 53 -17.66 13.32 35.77
C THR A 53 -17.91 14.07 34.46
N LEU A 54 -18.68 15.17 34.51
CA LEU A 54 -18.95 16.01 33.34
C LEU A 54 -17.67 16.67 32.80
N ALA A 55 -16.82 17.17 33.69
CA ALA A 55 -15.52 17.75 33.33
C ALA A 55 -14.58 16.71 32.70
N GLU A 56 -14.50 15.51 33.28
CA GLU A 56 -13.69 14.41 32.76
C GLU A 56 -14.14 13.98 31.36
N LEU A 57 -15.45 13.89 31.12
CA LEU A 57 -16.00 13.57 29.79
C LEU A 57 -15.68 14.62 28.71
N ILE A 58 -15.44 15.87 29.09
CA ILE A 58 -15.05 16.94 28.15
C ILE A 58 -13.53 16.96 27.93
N ILE A 59 -12.75 16.76 29.00
CA ILE A 59 -11.28 16.89 28.99
C ILE A 59 -10.62 15.64 28.41
N LEU A 60 -11.03 14.44 28.82
CA LEU A 60 -10.33 13.19 28.47
C LEU A 60 -10.36 12.87 26.96
N PRO A 61 -11.47 13.07 26.21
CA PRO A 61 -11.47 12.87 24.76
C PRO A 61 -10.60 13.88 24.01
N ARG A 62 -10.30 15.02 24.64
CA ARG A 62 -9.48 16.09 24.08
C ARG A 62 -7.98 15.86 24.32
N LEU A 63 -7.63 15.25 25.45
CA LEU A 63 -6.24 14.91 25.80
C LEU A 63 -5.78 13.59 25.17
N ILE A 64 -6.69 12.62 24.99
CA ILE A 64 -6.36 11.28 24.50
C ILE A 64 -7.01 11.10 23.13
N PRO A 65 -6.36 11.54 22.04
CA PRO A 65 -6.89 11.30 20.71
C PRO A 65 -7.01 9.80 20.43
N PRO A 66 -8.03 9.38 19.67
CA PRO A 66 -8.25 7.99 19.33
C PRO A 66 -7.10 7.46 18.45
N ARG A 67 -6.72 6.19 18.65
CA ARG A 67 -5.72 5.52 17.83
C ARG A 67 -6.31 5.28 16.45
N ILE A 68 -5.78 5.94 15.42
CA ILE A 68 -6.12 5.71 14.03
C ILE A 68 -5.23 4.58 13.52
N GLU A 69 -5.84 3.48 13.09
CA GLU A 69 -5.14 2.39 12.42
C GLU A 69 -5.45 2.46 10.92
N TYR A 70 -4.40 2.56 10.11
CA TYR A 70 -4.50 2.52 8.65
C TYR A 70 -4.60 1.06 8.23
N VAL A 71 -5.78 0.64 7.79
CA VAL A 71 -6.01 -0.70 7.24
C VAL A 71 -6.05 -0.57 5.72
N PRO A 72 -5.25 -1.33 4.95
CA PRO A 72 -5.31 -1.26 3.50
C PRO A 72 -6.69 -1.68 3.00
N ILE A 73 -7.20 -0.99 1.98
CA ILE A 73 -8.45 -1.37 1.31
C ILE A 73 -8.22 -2.75 0.65
N PRO A 74 -9.15 -3.70 0.79
CA PRO A 74 -9.01 -5.01 0.16
C PRO A 74 -8.82 -4.86 -1.35
N TYR A 75 -7.66 -5.29 -1.84
CA TYR A 75 -7.38 -5.35 -3.27
C TYR A 75 -8.28 -6.39 -3.94
N GLU A 76 -9.01 -5.99 -4.97
CA GLU A 76 -9.77 -6.88 -5.84
C GLU A 76 -9.02 -7.06 -7.15
N PRO A 77 -8.60 -8.29 -7.52
CA PRO A 77 -7.87 -8.50 -8.74
C PRO A 77 -8.73 -8.34 -9.99
N PRO A 78 -8.12 -7.92 -11.12
CA PRO A 78 -8.80 -7.91 -12.40
C PRO A 78 -9.13 -9.34 -12.83
N LYS A 79 -10.22 -9.50 -13.61
CA LYS A 79 -10.66 -10.79 -14.14
C LYS A 79 -10.57 -10.78 -15.66
N ALA A 80 -9.87 -11.75 -16.20
CA ALA A 80 -9.84 -12.06 -17.63
C ALA A 80 -11.08 -12.85 -18.08
N GLY A 81 -11.72 -13.58 -17.16
CA GLY A 81 -12.80 -14.52 -17.49
C GLY A 81 -12.29 -15.84 -18.08
N ILE A 82 -10.99 -16.11 -17.91
CA ILE A 82 -10.33 -17.36 -18.29
C ILE A 82 -9.75 -17.98 -17.03
N ASP A 83 -10.24 -19.15 -16.63
CA ASP A 83 -9.90 -19.81 -15.36
C ASP A 83 -8.40 -19.92 -15.11
N GLU A 84 -7.58 -20.25 -16.12
CA GLU A 84 -6.13 -20.35 -15.95
C GLU A 84 -5.50 -19.01 -15.62
N VAL A 85 -5.91 -17.95 -16.31
CA VAL A 85 -5.37 -16.60 -16.18
C VAL A 85 -5.81 -16.01 -14.85
N ASP A 86 -7.10 -16.14 -14.53
CA ASP A 86 -7.69 -15.65 -13.28
C ASP A 86 -7.03 -16.31 -12.06
N ARG A 87 -6.71 -17.61 -12.12
CA ARG A 87 -5.97 -18.29 -11.05
C ARG A 87 -4.58 -17.69 -10.83
N VAL A 88 -3.83 -17.41 -11.90
CA VAL A 88 -2.48 -16.85 -11.78
C VAL A 88 -2.55 -15.40 -11.31
N ILE A 89 -3.52 -14.61 -11.79
CA ILE A 89 -3.72 -13.24 -11.32
C ILE A 89 -4.10 -13.23 -9.84
N GLU A 90 -4.95 -14.15 -9.37
CA GLU A 90 -5.29 -14.27 -7.94
C GLU A 90 -4.05 -14.60 -7.08
N LEU A 91 -3.18 -15.51 -7.56
CA LEU A 91 -1.90 -15.76 -6.89
C LEU A 91 -1.01 -14.51 -6.83
N GLY A 92 -1.12 -13.62 -7.82
CA GLY A 92 -0.44 -12.32 -7.85
C GLY A 92 -1.07 -11.31 -6.89
N ALA A 93 -2.40 -11.34 -6.79
CA ALA A 93 -3.20 -10.53 -5.87
C ALA A 93 -2.84 -10.80 -4.40
N ASP A 94 -2.51 -12.05 -4.06
CA ASP A 94 -1.97 -12.41 -2.74
C ASP A 94 -0.72 -11.59 -2.39
N TYR A 95 0.21 -11.42 -3.33
CA TYR A 95 1.40 -10.60 -3.11
C TYR A 95 1.07 -9.12 -2.97
N ILE A 96 0.13 -8.58 -3.75
CA ILE A 96 -0.32 -7.20 -3.59
C ILE A 96 -0.87 -6.98 -2.19
N ARG A 97 -1.76 -7.87 -1.71
CA ARG A 97 -2.31 -7.81 -0.35
C ARG A 97 -1.22 -7.89 0.73
N LYS A 98 -0.23 -8.76 0.54
CA LYS A 98 0.92 -8.85 1.46
C LYS A 98 1.75 -7.57 1.44
N PHE A 99 2.01 -6.99 0.28
CA PHE A 99 2.75 -5.73 0.16
C PHE A 99 2.01 -4.55 0.76
N ASP A 100 0.68 -4.52 0.69
CA ASP A 100 -0.12 -3.53 1.41
C ASP A 100 0.08 -3.62 2.92
N VAL A 101 0.11 -4.84 3.49
CA VAL A 101 0.38 -5.06 4.92
C VAL A 101 1.81 -4.66 5.29
N ILE A 102 2.80 -5.10 4.50
CA ILE A 102 4.22 -4.78 4.67
C ILE A 102 4.44 -3.26 4.60
N SER A 103 3.77 -2.57 3.65
CA SER A 103 3.86 -1.12 3.47
C SER A 103 3.42 -0.37 4.73
N VAL A 104 2.32 -0.79 5.37
CA VAL A 104 1.86 -0.20 6.65
C VAL A 104 2.90 -0.33 7.76
N GLU A 105 3.61 -1.46 7.82
CA GLU A 105 4.67 -1.65 8.81
C GLU A 105 5.89 -0.79 8.48
N LEU A 106 6.31 -0.75 7.21
CA LEU A 106 7.40 0.08 6.73
C LEU A 106 7.14 1.56 6.97
N TYR A 107 5.92 2.07 6.80
CA TYR A 107 5.59 3.47 7.06
C TYR A 107 5.93 3.92 8.49
N LYS A 108 5.91 3.01 9.47
CA LYS A 108 6.28 3.29 10.85
C LYS A 108 7.80 3.28 11.08
N LEU A 109 8.53 2.55 10.24
CA LEU A 109 9.96 2.27 10.38
C LEU A 109 10.80 3.18 9.47
N ASP A 110 10.52 3.14 8.17
CA ASP A 110 11.12 3.97 7.12
C ASP A 110 10.07 4.34 6.05
N PRO A 111 9.55 5.58 6.08
CA PRO A 111 8.58 6.05 5.11
C PRO A 111 9.07 6.06 3.65
N ASN A 112 10.38 6.22 3.41
CA ASN A 112 10.91 6.25 2.04
C ASN A 112 10.84 4.86 1.39
N ILE A 113 11.17 3.82 2.16
CA ILE A 113 11.10 2.44 1.70
C ILE A 113 9.65 1.99 1.50
N ALA A 114 8.74 2.41 2.37
CA ALA A 114 7.31 2.21 2.17
C ALA A 114 6.82 2.80 0.84
N VAL A 115 7.20 4.05 0.54
CA VAL A 115 6.84 4.71 -0.72
C VAL A 115 7.39 3.99 -1.95
N LYS A 116 8.64 3.49 -1.90
CA LYS A 116 9.23 2.70 -3.00
C LYS A 116 8.46 1.40 -3.23
N LEU A 117 8.16 0.66 -2.16
CA LEU A 117 7.37 -0.57 -2.24
C LEU A 117 5.98 -0.32 -2.83
N ASP A 118 5.34 0.77 -2.44
CA ASP A 118 4.03 1.19 -2.94
C ASP A 118 4.02 1.42 -4.46
N ARG A 119 5.09 2.02 -5.01
CA ARG A 119 5.24 2.22 -6.46
C ARG A 119 5.41 0.88 -7.18
N ILE A 120 6.25 0.00 -6.65
CA ILE A 120 6.43 -1.34 -7.21
C ILE A 120 5.10 -2.12 -7.21
N ARG A 121 4.34 -2.03 -6.12
CA ARG A 121 3.00 -2.62 -6.00
C ARG A 121 2.01 -2.04 -7.03
N GLN A 122 2.06 -0.74 -7.31
CA GLN A 122 1.24 -0.12 -8.36
C GLN A 122 1.61 -0.69 -9.74
N LEU A 123 2.90 -0.82 -10.05
CA LEU A 123 3.35 -1.45 -11.30
C LEU A 123 2.87 -2.90 -11.41
N MET A 124 2.90 -3.65 -10.31
CA MET A 124 2.34 -5.01 -10.28
C MET A 124 0.86 -5.03 -10.66
N ASN A 125 0.05 -4.12 -10.07
CA ASN A 125 -1.36 -4.03 -10.40
C ASN A 125 -1.57 -3.76 -11.89
N THR A 126 -0.84 -2.79 -12.44
CA THR A 126 -0.91 -2.45 -13.87
C THR A 126 -0.50 -3.62 -14.77
N ILE A 127 0.52 -4.40 -14.38
CA ILE A 127 0.90 -5.64 -15.08
C ILE A 127 -0.26 -6.65 -15.07
N PHE A 128 -0.92 -6.85 -13.92
CA PHE A 128 -2.05 -7.79 -13.83
C PHE A 128 -3.28 -7.32 -14.59
N GLU A 129 -3.59 -6.01 -14.58
CA GLU A 129 -4.65 -5.42 -15.40
C GLU A 129 -4.38 -5.65 -16.89
N TYR A 130 -3.13 -5.43 -17.32
CA TYR A 130 -2.74 -5.65 -18.71
C TYR A 130 -2.83 -7.12 -19.12
N VAL A 131 -2.39 -8.04 -18.25
CA VAL A 131 -2.48 -9.49 -18.51
C VAL A 131 -3.93 -9.99 -18.46
N ALA A 132 -4.79 -9.39 -17.62
CA ALA A 132 -6.22 -9.69 -17.64
C ALA A 132 -6.86 -9.30 -18.98
N ALA A 133 -6.47 -8.16 -19.53
CA ALA A 133 -6.93 -7.68 -20.84
C ALA A 133 -6.29 -8.45 -22.01
N ASN A 134 -5.07 -8.98 -21.84
CA ASN A 134 -4.31 -9.70 -22.86
C ASN A 134 -3.83 -11.07 -22.33
N PRO A 135 -4.73 -12.07 -22.26
CA PRO A 135 -4.44 -13.37 -21.62
C PRO A 135 -3.28 -14.16 -22.23
N ASP A 136 -2.98 -13.94 -23.51
CA ASP A 136 -1.85 -14.55 -24.24
C ASP A 136 -0.49 -14.16 -23.62
N LYS A 137 -0.43 -13.02 -22.92
CA LYS A 137 0.78 -12.53 -22.24
C LYS A 137 1.06 -13.20 -20.91
N LEU A 138 0.16 -14.05 -20.40
CA LEU A 138 0.32 -14.72 -19.11
C LEU A 138 1.66 -15.47 -18.98
N SER A 139 2.09 -16.12 -20.04
CA SER A 139 3.35 -16.89 -20.06
C SER A 139 4.58 -16.01 -19.76
N ARG A 140 4.55 -14.73 -20.16
CA ARG A 140 5.63 -13.76 -20.01
C ARG A 140 5.84 -13.35 -18.56
N ILE A 141 4.79 -13.34 -17.74
CA ILE A 141 4.87 -12.95 -16.33
C ILE A 141 5.14 -14.13 -15.38
N ARG A 142 5.28 -15.36 -15.87
CA ARG A 142 5.52 -16.54 -14.99
C ARG A 142 6.81 -16.41 -14.15
N ARG A 143 7.89 -15.90 -14.73
CA ARG A 143 9.16 -15.70 -13.99
C ARG A 143 9.02 -14.61 -12.93
N PHE A 144 8.30 -13.55 -13.27
CA PHE A 144 7.97 -12.47 -12.36
C PHE A 144 7.21 -13.00 -11.13
N MET A 145 6.17 -13.80 -11.37
CA MET A 145 5.37 -14.44 -10.34
C MET A 145 6.16 -15.42 -9.47
N ASN A 146 6.95 -16.30 -10.08
CA ASN A 146 7.56 -17.44 -9.37
C ASN A 146 8.91 -17.11 -8.72
N TYR A 147 9.57 -16.04 -9.13
CA TYR A 147 10.92 -15.72 -8.65
C TYR A 147 11.03 -14.30 -8.10
N TYR A 148 10.46 -13.30 -8.77
CA TYR A 148 10.67 -11.90 -8.38
C TYR A 148 9.77 -11.49 -7.20
N LEU A 149 8.47 -11.81 -7.24
CA LEU A 149 7.56 -11.48 -6.12
C LEU A 149 7.93 -12.16 -4.80
N PRO A 150 8.21 -13.48 -4.74
CA PRO A 150 8.61 -14.12 -3.48
C PRO A 150 9.93 -13.57 -2.94
N THR A 151 10.86 -13.22 -3.82
CA THR A 151 12.14 -12.63 -3.42
C THR A 151 11.94 -11.23 -2.84
N LEU A 152 11.10 -10.40 -3.47
CA LEU A 152 10.77 -9.07 -2.96
C LEU A 152 10.07 -9.15 -1.60
N GLU A 153 9.09 -10.05 -1.43
CA GLU A 153 8.45 -10.32 -0.13
C GLU A 153 9.49 -10.65 0.94
N LYS A 154 10.41 -11.58 0.64
CA LYS A 154 11.47 -11.97 1.58
C LYS A 154 12.35 -10.78 1.95
N LEU A 155 12.79 -9.98 0.98
CA LEU A 155 13.64 -8.82 1.22
C LEU A 155 12.96 -7.78 2.12
N MET A 156 11.67 -7.49 1.89
CA MET A 156 10.95 -6.51 2.69
C MET A 156 10.71 -6.99 4.12
N ASN A 157 10.37 -8.27 4.30
CA ASN A 157 10.26 -8.86 5.63
C ASN A 157 11.60 -8.84 6.38
N THR A 158 12.70 -9.16 5.69
CA THR A 158 14.05 -9.05 6.28
C THR A 158 14.41 -7.61 6.64
N TYR A 159 14.05 -6.63 5.79
CA TYR A 159 14.27 -5.22 6.08
C TYR A 159 13.55 -4.79 7.38
N ILE A 160 12.28 -5.18 7.53
CA ILE A 160 11.48 -4.94 8.73
C ILE A 160 12.13 -5.58 9.96
N GLU A 161 12.49 -6.86 9.87
CA GLU A 161 13.09 -7.62 10.98
C GLU A 161 14.38 -6.95 11.46
N LEU A 162 15.28 -6.61 10.53
CA LEU A 162 16.55 -5.95 10.82
C LEU A 162 16.35 -4.53 11.36
N SER A 163 15.37 -3.79 10.84
CA SER A 163 15.05 -2.43 11.28
C SER A 163 14.55 -2.38 12.71
N ASN A 164 13.87 -3.43 13.16
CA ASN A 164 13.32 -3.59 14.51
C ASN A 164 14.35 -4.05 15.56
N GLN A 165 15.57 -4.43 15.16
CA GLN A 165 16.59 -4.85 16.12
C GLN A 165 17.06 -3.69 17.00
N LYS A 166 17.18 -3.95 18.31
CA LYS A 166 17.60 -2.94 19.30
C LYS A 166 19.07 -2.51 19.13
N ILE A 167 19.92 -3.39 18.63
CA ILE A 167 21.36 -3.13 18.44
C ILE A 167 21.63 -3.14 16.94
N LYS A 168 21.90 -1.97 16.37
CA LYS A 168 22.26 -1.82 14.95
C LYS A 168 23.78 -1.83 14.80
N GLY A 169 24.34 -3.02 14.56
CA GLY A 169 25.74 -3.19 14.21
C GLY A 169 26.03 -2.86 12.74
N GLU A 170 27.31 -2.74 12.38
CA GLU A 170 27.74 -2.38 11.01
C GLU A 170 27.18 -3.31 9.93
N ASN A 171 27.10 -4.62 10.19
CA ASN A 171 26.56 -5.60 9.25
C ASN A 171 25.07 -5.38 8.98
N ILE A 172 24.28 -5.07 10.01
CA ILE A 172 22.83 -4.81 9.87
C ILE A 172 22.63 -3.58 9.00
N THR A 173 23.36 -2.49 9.28
CA THR A 173 23.29 -1.26 8.49
C THR A 173 23.66 -1.51 7.03
N LYS A 174 24.73 -2.27 6.76
CA LYS A 174 25.12 -2.65 5.40
C LYS A 174 24.03 -3.45 4.69
N THR A 175 23.41 -4.40 5.37
CA THR A 175 22.31 -5.20 4.78
C THR A 175 21.09 -4.35 4.48
N LEU A 176 20.71 -3.43 5.39
CA LEU A 176 19.61 -2.49 5.15
C LEU A 176 19.88 -1.66 3.88
N ILE A 177 21.03 -1.00 3.80
CA ILE A 177 21.44 -0.21 2.61
C ILE A 177 21.43 -1.08 1.34
N GLY A 178 21.87 -2.33 1.42
CA GLY A 178 21.84 -3.27 0.30
C GLY A 178 20.43 -3.54 -0.20
N ILE A 179 19.47 -3.75 0.72
CA ILE A 179 18.05 -3.94 0.36
C ILE A 179 17.46 -2.66 -0.25
N GLU A 180 17.80 -1.49 0.28
CA GLU A 180 17.34 -0.20 -0.27
C GLU A 180 17.83 -0.01 -1.72
N GLY A 181 19.11 -0.31 -1.98
CA GLY A 181 19.67 -0.24 -3.34
C GLY A 181 19.08 -1.28 -4.30
N ILE A 182 18.68 -2.45 -3.80
CA ILE A 182 17.95 -3.43 -4.61
C ILE A 182 16.58 -2.88 -5.03
N LEU A 183 15.85 -2.21 -4.14
CA LEU A 183 14.56 -1.59 -4.50
C LEU A 183 14.71 -0.55 -5.61
N ASP A 184 15.76 0.25 -5.58
CA ASP A 184 16.09 1.23 -6.65
C ASP A 184 16.35 0.57 -8.01
N THR A 185 16.68 -0.73 -8.00
CA THR A 185 16.89 -1.51 -9.22
C THR A 185 15.63 -2.27 -9.65
N ILE A 186 14.80 -2.70 -8.70
CA ILE A 186 13.58 -3.46 -8.96
C ILE A 186 12.50 -2.59 -9.62
N GLU A 187 12.28 -1.36 -9.13
CA GLU A 187 11.29 -0.44 -9.70
C GLU A 187 11.46 -0.23 -11.21
N PRO A 188 12.64 0.16 -11.73
CA PRO A 188 12.83 0.32 -13.18
C PRO A 188 12.80 -1.01 -13.94
N ALA A 189 13.14 -2.14 -13.30
CA ALA A 189 12.99 -3.45 -13.93
C ALA A 189 11.52 -3.83 -14.14
N PHE A 190 10.64 -3.46 -13.20
CA PHE A 190 9.19 -3.68 -13.32
C PHE A 190 8.58 -2.78 -14.40
N HIS A 191 9.03 -1.53 -14.51
CA HIS A 191 8.68 -0.66 -15.64
C HIS A 191 9.05 -1.30 -16.98
N ARG A 192 10.30 -1.74 -17.15
CA ARG A 192 10.72 -2.42 -18.39
C ARG A 192 9.94 -3.70 -18.65
N GLN A 193 9.59 -4.45 -17.61
CA GLN A 193 8.76 -5.64 -17.76
C GLN A 193 7.38 -5.29 -18.31
N LEU A 194 6.79 -4.18 -17.86
CA LEU A 194 5.53 -3.66 -18.38
C LEU A 194 5.69 -3.17 -19.82
N ASP A 195 6.74 -2.40 -20.13
CA ASP A 195 7.02 -1.91 -21.48
C ASP A 195 7.19 -3.07 -22.49
N ASN A 196 7.89 -4.13 -22.11
CA ASN A 196 8.06 -5.34 -22.93
C ASN A 196 6.72 -6.04 -23.23
N LEU A 197 5.70 -5.90 -22.37
CA LEU A 197 4.37 -6.43 -22.63
C LEU A 197 3.60 -5.60 -23.67
N TYR A 198 3.91 -4.30 -23.79
CA TYR A 198 3.36 -3.40 -24.80
C TYR A 198 4.09 -3.47 -26.14
N GLU A 199 5.41 -3.69 -26.16
CA GLU A 199 6.20 -3.70 -27.39
C GLU A 199 5.72 -4.76 -28.40
N GLU A 200 5.29 -5.93 -27.94
CA GLU A 200 4.73 -6.98 -28.80
C GLU A 200 3.44 -6.50 -29.50
N GLN A 201 2.61 -5.69 -28.83
CA GLN A 201 1.42 -5.10 -29.43
C GLN A 201 1.77 -3.98 -30.44
N ALA A 202 2.85 -3.23 -30.19
CA ALA A 202 3.32 -2.20 -31.11
C ALA A 202 3.87 -2.80 -32.43
N ILE A 203 4.52 -3.98 -32.36
CA ILE A 203 4.99 -4.70 -33.55
C ILE A 203 3.81 -5.11 -34.44
N ASP A 204 2.76 -5.68 -33.85
CA ASP A 204 1.56 -6.06 -34.59
C ASP A 204 0.90 -4.84 -35.27
N ILE A 205 0.74 -3.73 -34.54
CA ILE A 205 0.18 -2.49 -35.09
C ILE A 205 1.07 -1.89 -36.20
N SER A 206 2.40 -1.93 -36.06
CA SER A 206 3.30 -1.42 -37.12
C SER A 206 3.22 -2.24 -38.41
N SER A 207 2.99 -3.54 -38.27
CA SER A 207 2.76 -4.44 -39.40
C SER A 207 1.43 -4.11 -40.08
N ASP A 208 0.37 -3.92 -39.30
CA ASP A 208 -0.94 -3.51 -39.82
C ASP A 208 -0.89 -2.14 -40.51
N ILE A 209 -0.17 -1.16 -39.94
CA ILE A 209 0.05 0.15 -40.57
C ILE A 209 0.77 -0.01 -41.90
N THR A 210 1.83 -0.82 -41.96
CA THR A 210 2.59 -1.04 -43.20
C THR A 210 1.72 -1.68 -44.28
N VAL A 211 0.87 -2.64 -43.90
CA VAL A 211 -0.10 -3.27 -44.81
C VAL A 211 -1.13 -2.25 -45.29
N LEU A 212 -1.68 -1.44 -44.39
CA LEU A 212 -2.64 -0.38 -44.73
C LEU A 212 -2.01 0.70 -45.63
N GLU A 213 -0.78 1.13 -45.36
CA GLU A 213 -0.02 2.04 -46.23
C GLU A 213 0.15 1.43 -47.63
N GLY A 214 0.53 0.16 -47.72
CA GLY A 214 0.64 -0.55 -48.99
C GLY A 214 -0.69 -0.69 -49.76
N MET A 215 -1.81 -0.89 -49.06
CA MET A 215 -3.15 -0.91 -49.65
C MET A 215 -3.55 0.48 -50.17
N LEU A 216 -3.33 1.54 -49.38
CA LEU A 216 -3.60 2.92 -49.76
C LEU A 216 -2.76 3.35 -50.97
N ASP A 217 -1.48 3.01 -50.99
CA ASP A 217 -0.58 3.25 -52.13
C ASP A 217 -1.09 2.53 -53.39
N SER A 218 -1.54 1.28 -53.25
CA SER A 218 -2.07 0.46 -54.36
C SER A 218 -3.39 1.00 -54.92
N GLU A 219 -4.21 1.65 -54.09
CA GLU A 219 -5.46 2.31 -54.49
C GLU A 219 -5.23 3.75 -55.00
N GLY A 220 -3.98 4.23 -55.02
CA GLY A 220 -3.64 5.60 -55.42
C GLY A 220 -4.08 6.66 -54.41
N LEU A 221 -4.42 6.25 -53.19
CA LEU A 221 -4.85 7.09 -52.07
C LEU A 221 -3.72 7.34 -51.06
N GLY A 222 -2.58 6.68 -51.24
CA GLY A 222 -1.37 6.80 -50.44
C GLY A 222 -0.62 8.11 -50.70
N LYS A 223 0.29 8.44 -49.78
CA LYS A 223 0.87 9.79 -49.58
C LYS A 223 1.28 10.46 -50.90
N THR A 224 0.46 11.39 -51.36
CA THR A 224 0.84 12.35 -52.40
C THR A 224 1.81 13.36 -51.77
N SER A 225 3.07 13.28 -52.18
CA SER A 225 4.10 14.32 -52.14
C SER A 225 3.96 15.40 -51.05
N THR A 226 4.76 15.32 -49.99
CA THR A 226 5.31 16.54 -49.39
C THR A 226 6.74 16.26 -48.97
N GLU A 227 7.63 16.28 -49.97
CA GLU A 227 8.97 16.82 -49.75
C GLU A 227 8.79 18.31 -49.40
N LEU A 228 9.32 18.72 -48.24
CA LEU A 228 10.06 19.96 -47.98
C LEU A 228 10.53 19.96 -46.52
#